data_AF-A0A1V8M1D5-F1
#
_entry.id   AF-A0A1V8M1D5-F1
#
_cell.length_a   1.000
_cell.length_b   1.000
_cell.length_c   1.000
_cell.angle_alpha   90.00
_cell.angle_beta   90.00
_cell.angle_gamma   90.00
#
_symmetry.space_group_name_H-M   'P 1'
#
loop_
_entity.id
_entity.type
_entity.pdbx_description
1 polymer ?
#
loop_
_entity_poly.entity_id
_entity_poly.type
_entity_poly.pdbx_seq_one_letter_code
_entity_poly.pdbx_strand_id
1 'polypeptide(L)'
;MNSPKPELPEINKEDRTPLVDVLLEMLAWQQKQIDELAQEILKLKGETTKPKIKPSTMDKEGAPGSDDSSSKRKKGPRRSKKGNLKIDETQII
;
A
#
# COMPACT_ATOMS: atom_id res chain seq x y z
N MET A 1 -5.90 22.91 -7.63
CA MET A 1 -6.32 23.56 -6.37
C MET A 1 -6.61 22.47 -5.37
N ASN A 2 -5.65 22.14 -4.51
CA ASN A 2 -5.82 21.10 -3.48
C ASN A 2 -6.40 21.78 -2.23
N SER A 3 -7.69 22.03 -2.25
CA SER A 3 -8.39 22.59 -1.10
C SER A 3 -8.59 21.46 -0.07
N PRO A 4 -8.11 21.59 1.18
CA PRO A 4 -8.37 20.59 2.20
C PRO A 4 -9.87 20.50 2.47
N LYS A 5 -10.37 19.29 2.71
CA LYS A 5 -11.77 19.05 3.07
C LYS A 5 -12.07 19.79 4.38
N PRO A 6 -13.07 20.69 4.42
CA PRO A 6 -13.43 21.39 5.65
C PRO A 6 -13.97 20.40 6.69
N GLU A 7 -13.57 20.58 7.94
CA GLU A 7 -14.17 19.87 9.08
C GLU A 7 -15.55 20.45 9.35
N LEU A 8 -16.57 19.59 9.35
CA LEU A 8 -17.95 19.98 9.64
C LEU A 8 -18.29 19.56 11.07
N PRO A 9 -18.97 20.42 11.86
CA PRO A 9 -19.45 20.04 13.18
C PRO A 9 -20.51 18.93 13.09
N GLU A 10 -20.56 18.05 14.09
CA GLU A 10 -21.61 17.05 14.19
C GLU A 10 -22.94 17.71 14.54
N ILE A 11 -23.92 17.58 13.65
CA ILE A 11 -25.28 18.10 13.84
C ILE A 11 -26.17 16.96 14.34
N ASN A 12 -26.70 17.12 15.55
CA ASN A 12 -27.67 16.20 16.13
C ASN A 12 -28.92 16.11 15.26
N LYS A 13 -29.57 14.94 15.23
CA LYS A 13 -30.74 14.70 14.37
C LYS A 13 -31.94 15.59 14.75
N GLU A 14 -32.05 15.96 16.01
CA GLU A 14 -33.12 16.80 16.55
C GLU A 14 -33.04 18.25 16.07
N ASP A 15 -31.82 18.71 15.74
CA ASP A 15 -31.57 20.06 15.24
C ASP A 15 -31.70 20.15 13.70
N ARG A 16 -31.98 19.02 13.03
CA ARG A 16 -32.13 18.98 11.57
C ARG A 16 -33.51 19.45 11.18
N THR A 17 -33.53 20.58 10.47
CA THR A 17 -34.73 21.03 9.78
C THR A 17 -34.98 20.17 8.54
N PRO A 18 -36.23 20.02 8.07
CA PRO A 18 -36.54 19.23 6.88
C PRO A 18 -35.79 19.72 5.62
N LEU A 19 -35.46 21.01 5.55
CA LEU A 19 -34.62 21.56 4.48
C LEU A 19 -33.20 20.96 4.50
N VAL A 20 -32.61 20.80 5.69
CA VAL A 20 -31.27 20.21 5.84
C VAL A 20 -31.27 18.76 5.37
N ASP A 21 -32.32 18.00 5.65
CA ASP A 21 -32.42 16.61 5.18
C ASP A 21 -32.45 16.52 3.65
N VAL A 22 -33.24 17.37 2.99
CA VAL A 22 -33.28 17.45 1.52
C VAL A 22 -31.91 17.83 0.95
N LEU A 23 -31.22 18.79 1.58
CA LEU A 23 -29.88 19.20 1.15
C LEU A 23 -28.86 18.07 1.31
N LEU A 24 -28.93 17.31 2.40
CA LEU A 24 -28.05 16.17 2.63
C LEU A 24 -28.28 15.06 1.59
N GLU A 25 -29.54 14.78 1.25
CA GLU A 25 -29.87 13.83 0.17
C GLU A 25 -29.35 14.30 -1.19
N MET A 26 -29.57 15.58 -1.52
CA MET A 26 -29.08 16.17 -2.77
C MET A 26 -27.55 16.12 -2.87
N LEU A 27 -26.84 16.44 -1.78
CA LEU A 27 -25.38 16.35 -1.72
C LEU A 27 -24.88 14.91 -1.86
N ALA A 28 -25.54 13.96 -1.21
CA ALA A 28 -25.19 12.53 -1.34
C ALA A 28 -25.40 12.05 -2.78
N TRP A 29 -26.47 12.49 -3.45
CA TRP A 29 -26.71 12.19 -4.86
C TRP A 29 -25.64 12.82 -5.76
N GLN A 30 -25.28 14.08 -5.54
CA GLN A 30 -24.20 14.76 -6.28
C GLN A 30 -22.86 14.05 -6.10
N GLN A 31 -22.52 13.63 -4.89
CA GLN A 31 -21.27 12.92 -4.62
C GLN A 31 -21.16 11.62 -5.43
N LYS A 32 -22.25 10.84 -5.53
CA LYS A 32 -22.27 9.63 -6.36
C LYS A 32 -22.00 9.93 -7.83
N GLN A 33 -22.63 10.98 -8.36
CA GLN A 33 -22.42 11.39 -9.76
C GLN A 33 -20.97 11.85 -10.00
N ILE A 34 -20.38 12.59 -9.05
CA ILE A 34 -18.96 12.98 -9.12
C ILE A 34 -18.06 11.75 -9.12
N ASP A 35 -18.32 10.76 -8.26
CA ASP A 35 -17.51 9.54 -8.17
C ASP A 35 -17.60 8.72 -9.47
N GLU A 36 -18.80 8.59 -10.04
CA GLU A 36 -19.03 7.92 -11.33
C GLU A 36 -18.25 8.61 -12.46
N LEU A 37 -18.38 9.94 -12.59
CA LEU A 37 -17.66 10.72 -13.59
C LEU A 37 -16.14 10.66 -13.41
N ALA A 38 -15.65 10.70 -12.16
CA ALA A 38 -14.23 10.56 -11.87
C ALA A 38 -13.69 9.20 -12.32
N GLN A 39 -14.46 8.12 -12.12
CA GLN A 39 -14.11 6.79 -12.63
C GLN A 39 -14.12 6.72 -14.15
N GLU A 40 -15.09 7.36 -14.80
CA GLU A 40 -15.14 7.45 -16.27
C GLU A 40 -13.93 8.20 -16.82
N ILE A 41 -13.56 9.33 -16.21
CA ILE A 41 -12.36 10.10 -16.58
C ILE A 41 -11.10 9.23 -16.44
N LEU A 42 -10.97 8.47 -15.36
CA LEU A 42 -9.85 7.54 -15.17
C LEU A 42 -9.77 6.50 -16.29
N LYS A 43 -10.91 5.87 -16.63
CA LYS A 43 -11.00 4.90 -17.74
C LYS A 43 -10.59 5.55 -19.07
N LEU A 44 -11.12 6.72 -19.38
CA LEU A 44 -10.83 7.44 -20.64
C LEU A 44 -9.38 7.90 -20.72
N LYS A 45 -8.77 8.30 -19.60
CA LYS A 45 -7.34 8.65 -19.52
C LYS A 45 -6.41 7.44 -19.57
N GLY A 46 -6.95 6.21 -19.50
CA GLY A 46 -6.14 5.00 -19.38
C GLY A 46 -5.39 4.90 -18.05
N GLU A 47 -5.75 5.74 -17.08
CA GLU A 47 -5.22 5.73 -15.72
C GLU A 47 -6.03 4.71 -14.92
N THR A 48 -5.37 3.63 -14.47
CA THR A 48 -6.05 2.58 -13.69
C THR A 48 -5.99 2.91 -12.20
N THR A 49 -7.07 2.60 -11.47
CA THR A 49 -7.12 2.74 -10.00
C THR A 49 -6.12 1.81 -9.31
N LYS A 50 -5.77 0.69 -9.94
CA LYS A 50 -4.74 -0.24 -9.45
C LYS A 50 -3.36 0.30 -9.83
N PRO A 51 -2.47 0.52 -8.86
CA PRO A 51 -1.10 0.92 -9.18
C PRO A 51 -0.42 -0.18 -10.00
N LYS A 52 0.36 0.21 -11.01
CA LYS A 52 1.22 -0.70 -11.77
C LYS A 52 2.41 -1.12 -10.90
N ILE A 53 2.20 -2.12 -10.05
CA ILE A 53 3.24 -2.66 -9.16
C ILE A 53 4.17 -3.56 -9.99
N LYS A 54 5.48 -3.30 -9.94
CA LYS A 54 6.49 -4.20 -10.54
C LYS A 54 6.55 -5.50 -9.73
N PRO A 55 6.79 -6.67 -10.36
CA PRO A 55 6.93 -7.92 -9.63
C PRO A 55 8.04 -7.82 -8.59
N SER A 56 7.81 -8.40 -7.41
CA SER A 56 8.80 -8.43 -6.33
C SER A 56 10.07 -9.14 -6.82
N THR A 57 11.22 -8.58 -6.47
CA THR A 57 12.53 -9.18 -6.78
C THR A 57 12.92 -10.26 -5.77
N MET A 58 12.15 -10.41 -4.70
CA MET A 58 12.41 -11.33 -3.58
C MET A 58 12.38 -12.81 -4.03
N ASP A 59 11.54 -13.16 -5.01
CA ASP A 59 11.43 -14.53 -5.53
C ASP A 59 12.54 -14.88 -6.54
N LYS A 60 13.36 -13.91 -6.98
CA LYS A 60 14.42 -14.16 -7.96
C LYS A 60 15.64 -14.89 -7.38
N GLU A 61 15.79 -14.93 -6.06
CA GLU A 61 16.87 -15.70 -5.41
C GLU A 61 16.57 -17.21 -5.34
N GLY A 62 15.37 -17.67 -5.77
CA GLY A 62 14.95 -19.07 -5.73
C GLY A 62 14.75 -19.76 -7.08
N ALA A 63 14.94 -19.08 -8.22
CA ALA A 63 14.79 -19.71 -9.53
C ALA A 63 16.09 -20.44 -9.94
N PRO A 64 16.06 -21.71 -10.39
CA PRO A 64 17.22 -22.35 -10.99
C PRO A 64 17.50 -21.64 -12.32
N GLY A 65 18.53 -20.80 -12.33
CA GLY A 65 19.00 -20.12 -13.53
C GLY A 65 19.38 -21.16 -14.59
N SER A 66 18.89 -20.94 -15.81
CA SER A 66 19.42 -21.58 -17.01
C SER A 66 20.94 -21.42 -17.05
N ASP A 67 21.63 -22.54 -17.25
CA ASP A 67 23.08 -22.65 -17.46
C ASP A 67 23.58 -21.51 -18.36
N ASP A 68 24.36 -20.59 -17.79
CA ASP A 68 25.36 -19.88 -18.57
C ASP A 68 26.69 -19.77 -17.80
N SER A 69 27.70 -20.27 -18.50
CA SER A 69 29.14 -20.25 -18.31
C SER A 69 29.73 -19.66 -17.01
N SER A 70 30.44 -20.56 -16.34
CA SER A 70 31.25 -20.36 -15.14
C SER A 70 32.25 -19.20 -15.19
N SER A 71 32.08 -18.20 -14.31
CA SER A 71 33.22 -17.46 -13.74
C SER A 71 33.34 -17.80 -12.25
N LYS A 72 34.25 -18.72 -11.92
CA LYS A 72 34.54 -19.15 -10.54
C LYS A 72 35.12 -17.96 -9.76
N ARG A 73 34.27 -17.18 -9.09
CA ARG A 73 34.70 -16.18 -8.12
C ARG A 73 35.42 -16.90 -6.97
N LYS A 74 36.67 -16.53 -6.69
CA LYS A 74 37.45 -17.08 -5.58
C LYS A 74 36.66 -16.86 -4.28
N LYS A 75 36.28 -17.95 -3.61
CA LYS A 75 35.55 -17.91 -2.34
C LYS A 75 36.44 -17.23 -1.30
N GLY A 76 36.00 -16.08 -0.80
CA GLY A 76 36.72 -15.34 0.24
C GLY A 76 36.91 -16.16 1.52
N PRO A 77 37.82 -15.72 2.42
CA PRO A 77 38.14 -16.46 3.65
C PRO A 77 36.85 -16.75 4.44
N ARG A 78 36.64 -18.04 4.75
CA ARG A 78 35.45 -18.49 5.48
C ARG A 78 35.58 -18.08 6.94
N ARG A 79 34.78 -17.11 7.38
CA ARG A 79 34.68 -16.73 8.80
C ARG A 79 33.80 -17.74 9.55
N SER A 80 34.27 -18.22 10.70
CA SER A 80 33.46 -19.08 11.57
C SER A 80 32.36 -18.25 12.24
N LYS A 81 31.14 -18.79 12.32
CA LYS A 81 29.96 -18.09 12.87
C LYS A 81 30.09 -17.78 14.37
N LYS A 82 31.00 -18.45 15.08
CA LYS A 82 31.18 -18.37 16.54
C LYS A 82 32.46 -17.66 16.97
N GLY A 83 33.24 -17.07 16.04
CA GLY A 83 34.60 -16.62 16.32
C GLY A 83 34.74 -15.56 17.43
N ASN A 84 33.74 -14.69 17.61
CA ASN A 84 33.78 -13.62 18.63
C ASN A 84 32.67 -13.74 19.67
N LEU A 85 31.96 -14.88 19.74
CA LEU A 85 30.82 -15.04 20.65
C LEU A 85 31.24 -15.81 21.90
N LYS A 86 30.99 -15.21 23.07
CA LYS A 86 31.08 -15.91 24.35
C LYS A 86 29.82 -16.77 24.51
N ILE A 87 30.00 -18.06 24.77
CA ILE A 87 28.92 -19.02 24.97
C ILE A 87 28.85 -19.27 26.48
N ASP A 88 27.73 -18.91 27.09
CA ASP A 88 27.47 -19.17 28.51
C ASP A 88 26.59 -20.42 28.69
N GLU A 89 26.69 -21.06 29.86
CA GLU A 89 25.95 -22.29 30.18
C GLU A 89 24.53 -21.98 30.64
N THR A 90 23.56 -22.72 30.14
CA THR A 90 22.17 -22.64 30.58
C THR A 90 21.97 -23.47 31.84
N GLN A 91 21.67 -22.81 32.96
CA GLN A 91 21.21 -23.48 34.19
C GLN A 91 19.69 -23.68 34.13
N ILE A 92 19.24 -24.91 34.33
CA ILE A 92 17.82 -25.27 34.45
C ILE A 92 17.50 -25.28 35.94
N ILE A 93 16.49 -24.50 36.35
CA ILE A 93 15.93 -24.44 37.70
C ILE A 93 14.72 -25.35 37.76
#